data_AF-A0A453BF24-F1
#
_entry.id   AF-A0A453BF24-F1
#
_cell.length_a   1.000
_cell.length_b   1.000
_cell.length_c   1.000
_cell.angle_alpha   90.00
_cell.angle_beta   90.00
_cell.angle_gamma   90.00
#
_symmetry.space_group_name_H-M   'P 1'
#
loop_
_entity.id
_entity.type
_entity.pdbx_description
1 polymer ?
#
loop_
_entity_poly.entity_id
_entity_poly.type
_entity_poly.pdbx_seq_one_letter_code
_entity_poly.pdbx_strand_id
1 'polypeptide(L)' 'ILGLFGDASGLRVNFAKSSATLLQGDPKVTALMIAQLGCPVVELPITYLGIPLTARHPTAAQLQPLVDGAVG' A
#
# COMPACT_ATOMS: atom_id res chain seq x y z
N ILE A 1 3.77 10.45 -11.72
CA ILE A 1 4.23 10.75 -10.33
C ILE A 1 5.40 9.86 -9.93
N LEU A 2 5.24 8.53 -9.87
CA LEU A 2 6.35 7.66 -9.44
C LEU A 2 7.59 7.73 -10.35
N GLY A 3 7.41 7.90 -11.67
CA GLY A 3 8.54 8.17 -12.59
C GLY A 3 9.32 9.45 -12.21
N LEU A 4 8.61 10.56 -11.98
CA LEU A 4 9.21 11.82 -11.53
C LEU A 4 9.95 11.68 -10.19
N PHE A 5 9.40 10.88 -9.26
CA PHE A 5 10.09 10.56 -8.01
C PHE A 5 11.41 9.84 -8.29
N GLY A 6 11.42 8.85 -9.19
CA GLY A 6 12.64 8.16 -9.60
C GLY A 6 13.68 9.10 -10.19
N ASP A 7 13.25 9.97 -11.11
CA ASP A 7 14.13 10.94 -11.76
C ASP A 7 14.73 11.94 -10.75
N ALA A 8 13.91 12.46 -9.82
CA ALA A 8 14.35 13.44 -8.83
C ALA A 8 15.22 12.83 -7.71
N SER A 9 14.97 11.57 -7.35
CA SER A 9 15.73 10.87 -6.29
C SER A 9 16.97 10.14 -6.81
N GLY A 10 17.10 9.97 -8.13
CA GLY A 10 18.11 9.10 -8.74
C GLY A 10 17.85 7.60 -8.51
N LEU A 11 16.67 7.23 -8.03
CA LEU A 11 16.28 5.84 -7.79
C LEU A 11 15.48 5.26 -8.95
N ARG A 12 15.60 3.96 -9.18
CA ARG A 12 14.72 3.24 -10.12
C ARG A 12 13.52 2.67 -9.39
N VAL A 13 12.33 3.21 -9.69
CA VAL A 13 11.08 2.68 -9.14
C VAL A 13 10.80 1.26 -9.65
N ASN A 14 10.43 0.37 -8.73
CA ASN A 14 9.97 -0.96 -9.06
C ASN A 14 8.44 -0.99 -9.12
N PHE A 15 7.88 -0.74 -10.31
CA PHE A 15 6.43 -0.76 -10.53
C PHE A 15 5.79 -2.12 -10.26
N ALA A 16 6.53 -3.22 -10.46
CA ALA A 16 6.04 -4.58 -10.20
C ALA A 16 5.90 -4.90 -8.70
N LYS A 17 6.62 -4.18 -7.83
CA LYS A 17 6.49 -4.28 -6.36
C LYS A 17 5.77 -3.08 -5.73
N SER A 18 5.34 -2.13 -6.56
CA SER A 18 4.60 -0.96 -6.11
C SER A 18 3.11 -1.22 -6.28
N SER A 19 2.30 -0.62 -5.42
CA SER A 19 0.85 -0.59 -5.54
C SER A 19 0.34 0.78 -5.11
N ALA A 20 -0.89 1.09 -5.49
CA ALA A 20 -1.57 2.28 -5.03
C ALA A 20 -2.88 1.89 -4.35
N THR A 21 -3.21 2.57 -3.25
CA THR A 21 -4.37 2.24 -2.44
C THR A 21 -5.14 3.50 -2.13
N LEU A 22 -6.44 3.49 -2.42
CA LEU A 22 -7.32 4.61 -2.12
C LEU A 22 -7.72 4.55 -0.64
N LEU A 23 -7.39 5.58 0.13
CA LEU A 23 -7.78 5.70 1.54
C LEU A 23 -9.18 6.32 1.69
N GLN A 24 -9.44 7.39 0.94
CA GLN A 24 -10.71 8.10 0.90
C GLN A 24 -10.92 8.66 -0.51
N GLY A 25 -12.16 8.63 -1.00
CA GLY A 25 -12.55 9.15 -2.31
C GLY A 25 -13.62 8.29 -2.96
N ASP A 26 -14.31 8.86 -3.95
CA ASP A 26 -15.23 8.09 -4.80
C ASP A 26 -14.39 7.20 -5.75
N PRO A 27 -14.51 5.87 -5.65
CA PRO A 27 -13.75 4.94 -6.50
C PRO A 27 -13.92 5.25 -7.99
N LYS A 28 -15.10 5.71 -8.41
CA LYS A 28 -15.39 6.01 -9.82
C LYS A 28 -14.64 7.23 -10.32
N VAL A 29 -14.39 8.20 -9.44
CA VAL A 29 -13.67 9.44 -9.77
C VAL A 29 -12.16 9.21 -9.70
N THR A 30 -11.70 8.49 -8.67
CA THR A 30 -10.27 8.38 -8.38
C THR A 30 -9.57 7.22 -9.10
N ALA A 31 -10.30 6.22 -9.59
CA ALA A 31 -9.72 5.09 -10.32
C ALA A 31 -8.91 5.52 -11.56
N LEU A 32 -9.41 6.51 -12.32
CA LEU A 32 -8.71 7.01 -13.51
C LEU A 32 -7.40 7.73 -13.16
N MET A 33 -7.36 8.49 -12.07
CA MET A 33 -6.12 9.15 -11.63
C MET A 33 -5.09 8.14 -11.12
N ILE A 34 -5.53 7.14 -10.37
CA ILE A 34 -4.62 6.15 -9.78
C ILE A 34 -4.08 5.20 -10.84
N ALA A 35 -4.87 4.88 -11.88
CA ALA A 35 -4.42 4.07 -13.01
C ALA A 35 -3.21 4.69 -13.75
N GLN A 36 -3.03 6.02 -13.68
CA GLN A 36 -1.87 6.71 -14.27
C GLN A 36 -0.56 6.51 -13.50
N LEU A 37 -0.59 5.87 -12.32
CA LEU A 37 0.62 5.60 -11.53
C LEU A 37 1.45 4.45 -12.10
N GLY A 38 0.92 3.64 -13.02
CA GLY A 38 1.66 2.54 -13.65
C GLY A 38 1.89 1.34 -12.73
N CYS A 39 1.15 1.25 -11.62
CA CYS A 39 1.15 0.14 -10.67
C CYS A 39 -0.29 -0.31 -10.37
N PRO A 40 -0.49 -1.55 -9.91
CA PRO A 40 -1.82 -2.05 -9.56
C PRO A 40 -2.47 -1.23 -8.45
N VAL A 41 -3.79 -1.05 -8.57
CA VAL A 41 -4.61 -0.51 -7.49
C VAL A 41 -5.02 -1.66 -6.58
N VAL A 42 -4.79 -1.51 -5.27
CA VAL A 42 -5.04 -2.55 -4.27
C VAL A 42 -5.82 -1.92 -3.11
N GLU A 43 -6.80 -2.64 -2.59
CA GLU A 43 -7.64 -2.17 -1.49
C GLU A 43 -7.11 -2.64 -0.13
N LEU A 44 -7.44 -1.89 0.92
CA LEU A 44 -7.12 -2.28 2.28
C LEU A 44 -8.03 -3.43 2.74
N PRO A 45 -7.52 -4.34 3.60
CA PRO A 45 -6.17 -4.34 4.18
C PRO A 45 -5.09 -4.88 3.24
N ILE A 46 -3.90 -4.26 3.27
CA ILE A 46 -2.71 -4.76 2.54
C ILE A 46 -1.63 -5.25 3.51
N THR A 47 -0.90 -6.30 3.16
CA THR A 47 0.22 -6.77 4.00
C THR A 47 1.49 -6.00 3.67
N TYR A 48 2.09 -5.38 4.68
CA TYR A 48 3.37 -4.70 4.58
C TYR A 48 4.31 -5.21 5.68
N LEU A 49 5.45 -5.79 5.28
CA LEU A 49 6.42 -6.41 6.19
C LEU A 49 5.80 -7.48 7.12
N GLY A 50 4.77 -8.19 6.64
CA GLY A 50 4.02 -9.17 7.43
C GLY A 50 2.90 -8.58 8.28
N ILE A 51 2.77 -7.26 8.35
CA ILE A 51 1.77 -6.56 9.16
C ILE A 51 0.60 -6.11 8.28
N PRO A 52 -0.66 -6.35 8.67
CA PRO A 52 -1.80 -5.79 7.96
C PRO A 52 -1.86 -4.27 8.16
N LEU A 53 -1.67 -3.52 7.08
CA LEU A 53 -2.01 -2.11 7.01
C LEU A 53 -3.51 -1.97 6.78
N THR A 54 -4.17 -1.23 7.66
CA THR A 54 -5.62 -0.98 7.66
C THR A 54 -5.90 0.52 7.72
N ALA A 55 -7.04 0.96 7.19
CA ALA A 55 -7.44 2.38 7.23
C ALA A 55 -7.80 2.84 8.65
N ARG A 56 -8.16 1.89 9.50
CA ARG A 56 -8.50 2.11 10.92
C ARG A 56 -7.48 1.42 11.79
N HIS A 57 -7.39 1.86 13.04
CA HIS A 57 -6.52 1.23 14.03
C HIS A 57 -6.90 -0.26 14.16
N PRO A 58 -5.96 -1.20 13.90
CA PRO A 58 -6.22 -2.62 14.05
C PRO A 58 -6.46 -2.96 15.53
N THR A 59 -7.30 -3.96 15.80
CA THR A 59 -7.51 -4.43 17.17
C THR A 59 -6.33 -5.26 17.65
N ALA A 60 -6.15 -5.37 18.97
CA ALA A 60 -5.10 -6.23 19.54
C ALA A 60 -5.19 -7.67 19.02
N ALA A 61 -6.40 -8.20 18.86
CA ALA A 61 -6.64 -9.53 18.28
C ALA A 61 -6.11 -9.68 16.84
N GLN A 62 -6.15 -8.62 16.04
CA GLN A 62 -5.61 -8.63 14.67
C GLN A 62 -4.07 -8.59 14.63
N LEU A 63 -3.43 -8.06 15.68
CA LEU A 63 -1.98 -8.00 15.81
C LEU A 63 -1.39 -9.21 16.56
N GLN A 64 -2.21 -9.96 17.29
CA GLN A 64 -1.78 -11.13 18.07
C GLN A 64 -0.88 -12.11 17.28
N PRO A 65 -1.19 -12.48 16.02
CA PRO A 65 -0.35 -13.42 15.27
C PRO A 65 1.08 -12.91 15.01
N LEU A 66 1.29 -11.59 14.96
CA LEU A 66 2.62 -11.00 14.79
C LEU A 66 3.44 -11.07 16.07
N VAL A 67 2.78 -10.88 17.22
CA VAL A 67 3.41 -11.00 18.54
C VAL A 67 3.85 -12.43 18.78
N ASP A 68 2.95 -13.39 18.50
CA ASP A 68 3.25 -14.81 18.67
C ASP A 68 4.40 -15.28 17.76
N GLY A 69 4.50 -14.73 16.55
CA GLY A 69 5.59 -15.03 15.60
C GLY A 69 6.94 -14.37 15.93
N ALA A 70 6.98 -13.33 16.77
CA ALA A 70 8.22 -12.66 17.18
C ALA A 70 8.85 -13.25 18.45
N VAL A 71 8.09 -14.06 19.19
CA VAL A 71 8.52 -14.69 20.45
C VAL A 71 9.06 -16.12 20.23
N GLY A 72 9.02 -16.64 19.01
CA GLY A 72 9.63 -17.92 18.61
C GLY A 72 10.94 -17.75 17.87
#